data_AF-A0A954QKH9-F1
#
_entry.id   AF-A0A954QKH9-F1
#
_cell.length_a   1.000
_cell.length_b   1.000
_cell.length_c   1.000
_cell.angle_alpha   90.00
_cell.angle_beta   90.00
_cell.angle_gamma   90.00
#
_symmetry.space_group_name_H-M   'P 1'
#
loop_
_entity.id
_entity.type
_entity.pdbx_description
1 polymer ?
#
loop_
_entity_poly.entity_id
_entity_poly.type
_entity_poly.pdbx_seq_one_letter_code
_entity_poly.pdbx_strand_id
1 'polypeptide(L)'
;MQRIFNFFLSALLIVTIAPQLTQGGERWTPESAQQWYDAQPWLVGCNFAPSTAMNQLEMWQADTFDPRTIGRELSWAHSLGFTSVRVFLHDIPWREDKAGFFERVDKFLEIAANHQIGVMLVIFDGVWDPDPQSGAQRRPRTGVHNSGWVQSPGRVILSDAQKQDELKPYVQDLMRRYGQDKRVQIWDLFNEPDNGNGNSYGPLELKNKDEVAARLVRK
;
A
#
# COMPACT_ATOMS: atom_id res chain seq x y z
N MET A 1 48.78 -29.13 -54.82
CA MET A 1 49.43 -27.95 -54.22
C MET A 1 48.35 -26.98 -53.76
N GLN A 2 48.40 -26.61 -52.48
CA GLN A 2 47.67 -25.56 -51.74
C GLN A 2 46.15 -25.44 -51.89
N ARG A 3 45.42 -25.94 -50.88
CA ARG A 3 44.04 -25.52 -50.56
C ARG A 3 44.10 -24.38 -49.54
N ILE A 4 43.54 -23.23 -49.90
CA ILE A 4 43.40 -22.03 -49.05
C ILE A 4 42.15 -22.23 -48.18
N PHE A 5 42.30 -22.09 -46.86
CA PHE A 5 41.21 -22.09 -45.89
C PHE A 5 41.00 -20.65 -45.42
N ASN A 6 39.92 -19.99 -45.88
CA ASN A 6 39.53 -18.68 -45.38
C ASN A 6 38.67 -18.86 -44.13
N PHE A 7 39.19 -18.46 -42.97
CA PHE A 7 38.43 -18.28 -41.74
C PHE A 7 37.70 -16.93 -41.79
N PHE A 8 36.36 -16.94 -41.81
CA PHE A 8 35.56 -15.76 -41.50
C PHE A 8 35.31 -15.75 -39.98
N LEU A 9 35.87 -14.76 -39.28
CA LEU A 9 35.54 -14.47 -37.89
C LEU A 9 34.29 -13.57 -37.87
N SER A 10 33.13 -14.13 -37.54
CA SER A 10 31.92 -13.35 -37.24
C SER A 10 31.95 -12.95 -35.76
N ALA A 11 32.18 -11.66 -35.47
CA ALA A 11 32.06 -11.10 -34.14
C ALA A 11 30.58 -10.93 -33.78
N LEU A 12 30.09 -11.66 -32.78
CA LEU A 12 28.76 -11.46 -32.20
C LEU A 12 28.79 -10.23 -31.28
N LEU A 13 28.11 -9.16 -31.67
CA LEU A 13 27.89 -7.99 -30.83
C LEU A 13 26.74 -8.30 -29.84
N ILE A 14 27.07 -8.63 -28.59
CA ILE A 14 26.06 -8.76 -27.53
C ILE A 14 25.71 -7.34 -27.07
N VAL A 15 24.59 -6.83 -27.57
CA VAL A 15 23.99 -5.59 -27.06
C VAL A 15 23.27 -5.93 -25.76
N THR A 16 23.91 -5.63 -24.62
CA THR A 16 23.25 -5.65 -23.32
C THR A 16 22.28 -4.48 -23.25
N ILE A 17 20.99 -4.74 -23.46
CA ILE A 17 19.92 -3.79 -23.17
C ILE A 17 19.80 -3.73 -21.65
N ALA A 18 20.43 -2.73 -21.03
CA ALA A 18 20.14 -2.40 -19.65
C ALA A 18 18.67 -1.93 -19.56
N PRO A 19 17.87 -2.44 -18.60
CA PRO A 19 16.53 -1.91 -18.40
C PRO A 19 16.65 -0.44 -18.02
N GLN A 20 16.17 0.45 -18.88
CA GLN A 20 15.99 1.85 -18.52
C GLN A 20 14.97 1.89 -17.38
N LEU A 21 15.41 2.36 -16.21
CA LEU A 21 14.50 2.82 -15.18
C LEU A 21 13.71 3.97 -15.81
N THR A 22 12.45 3.72 -16.13
CA THR A 22 11.52 4.76 -16.56
C THR A 22 11.51 5.83 -15.48
N GLN A 23 11.88 7.08 -15.82
CA GLN A 23 11.53 8.22 -14.97
C GLN A 23 10.04 8.12 -14.64
N GLY A 24 9.69 8.30 -13.36
CA GLY A 24 8.29 8.32 -12.95
C GLY A 24 7.53 9.30 -13.83
N GLY A 25 6.36 8.88 -14.35
CA GLY A 25 5.58 9.70 -15.26
C GLY A 25 5.29 11.08 -14.66
N GLU A 26 5.25 12.11 -15.50
CA GLU A 26 4.84 13.44 -15.07
C GLU A 26 3.43 13.38 -14.46
N ARG A 27 3.15 14.26 -13.50
CA ARG A 27 1.80 14.40 -12.93
C ARG A 27 0.81 14.60 -14.07
N TRP A 28 -0.25 13.80 -14.09
CA TRP A 28 -1.31 13.91 -15.08
C TRP A 28 -1.90 15.32 -15.12
N THR A 29 -2.22 15.78 -16.33
CA THR A 29 -3.01 16.99 -16.50
C THR A 29 -4.44 16.75 -15.98
N PRO A 30 -5.20 17.81 -15.63
CA PRO A 30 -6.60 17.68 -15.24
C PRO A 30 -7.44 16.91 -16.28
N GLU A 31 -7.18 17.11 -17.57
CA GLU A 31 -7.89 16.43 -18.67
C GLU A 31 -7.60 14.94 -18.71
N SER A 32 -6.34 14.55 -18.49
CA SER A 32 -5.95 13.13 -18.44
C SER A 32 -6.60 12.42 -17.24
N ALA A 33 -6.66 13.10 -16.09
CA ALA A 33 -7.35 12.59 -14.90
C ALA A 33 -8.87 12.47 -15.12
N GLN A 34 -9.48 13.47 -15.76
CA GLN A 34 -10.90 13.43 -16.10
C GLN A 34 -11.22 12.31 -17.08
N GLN A 35 -10.42 12.14 -18.14
CA GLN A 35 -10.59 11.07 -19.12
C GLN A 35 -10.50 9.68 -18.48
N TRP A 36 -9.57 9.50 -17.54
CA TRP A 36 -9.48 8.26 -16.78
C TRP A 36 -10.73 8.02 -15.91
N TYR A 37 -11.22 9.06 -15.23
CA TYR A 37 -12.40 8.96 -14.36
C TYR A 37 -13.67 8.68 -15.16
N ASP A 38 -13.86 9.33 -16.31
CA ASP A 38 -15.00 9.12 -17.21
C ASP A 38 -15.06 7.68 -17.79
N ALA A 39 -13.92 6.98 -17.80
CA ALA A 39 -13.83 5.58 -18.20
C ALA A 39 -14.17 4.59 -17.06
N GLN A 40 -14.36 5.07 -15.83
CA GLN A 40 -14.77 4.24 -14.69
C GLN A 40 -16.28 4.32 -14.45
N PRO A 41 -16.92 3.26 -13.94
CA PRO A 41 -18.22 3.39 -13.27
C PRO A 41 -18.13 4.39 -12.11
N TRP A 42 -19.28 4.93 -11.68
CA TRP A 42 -19.31 5.79 -10.50
C TRP A 42 -18.72 5.06 -9.29
N LEU A 43 -17.63 5.61 -8.74
CA LEU A 43 -16.93 5.05 -7.59
C LEU A 43 -17.67 5.46 -6.31
N VAL A 44 -18.35 4.49 -5.70
CA VAL A 44 -19.06 4.65 -4.43
C VAL A 44 -18.54 3.59 -3.47
N GLY A 45 -18.17 4.00 -2.26
CA GLY A 45 -17.44 3.11 -1.37
C GLY A 45 -17.31 3.58 0.06
N CYS A 46 -16.47 2.85 0.80
CA CYS A 46 -16.12 3.14 2.19
C CYS A 46 -14.63 2.92 2.45
N ASN A 47 -14.13 3.46 3.57
CA ASN A 47 -12.91 2.96 4.17
C ASN A 47 -13.22 1.58 4.78
N PHE A 48 -12.47 0.56 4.39
CA PHE A 48 -12.70 -0.82 4.79
C PHE A 48 -11.69 -1.28 5.85
N ALA A 49 -12.23 -1.80 6.94
CA ALA A 49 -11.55 -2.68 7.89
C ALA A 49 -12.57 -3.74 8.33
N PRO A 50 -12.19 -5.02 8.44
CA PRO A 50 -13.14 -6.05 8.82
C PRO A 50 -13.55 -5.86 10.28
N SER A 51 -14.78 -6.25 10.64
CA SER A 51 -15.25 -6.14 12.04
C SER A 51 -14.45 -6.96 13.06
N THR A 52 -13.55 -7.83 12.60
CA THR A 52 -12.65 -8.65 13.42
C THR A 52 -11.30 -8.00 13.70
N ALA A 53 -11.00 -6.84 13.12
CA ALA A 53 -9.73 -6.14 13.29
C ALA A 53 -9.93 -4.71 13.83
N MET A 54 -9.17 -4.36 14.86
CA MET A 54 -9.12 -3.02 15.44
C MET A 54 -8.49 -1.99 14.50
N ASN A 55 -7.52 -2.44 13.70
CA ASN A 55 -6.71 -1.59 12.83
C ASN A 55 -6.16 -2.38 11.63
N GLN A 56 -5.50 -1.66 10.73
CA GLN A 56 -4.89 -2.22 9.53
C GLN A 56 -3.70 -3.15 9.84
N LEU A 57 -2.97 -2.93 10.94
CA LEU A 57 -1.91 -3.85 11.36
C LEU A 57 -2.49 -5.24 11.67
N GLU A 58 -3.51 -5.28 12.53
CA GLU A 58 -4.19 -6.52 12.93
C GLU A 58 -4.81 -7.24 11.74
N MET A 59 -5.44 -6.51 10.82
CA MET A 59 -6.06 -7.10 9.64
C MET A 59 -5.06 -7.95 8.83
N TRP A 60 -3.81 -7.49 8.69
CA TRP A 60 -2.83 -8.11 7.79
C TRP A 60 -1.87 -9.12 8.44
N GLN A 61 -1.98 -9.37 9.75
CA GLN A 61 -1.19 -10.41 10.42
C GLN A 61 -1.73 -11.81 10.15
N ALA A 62 -0.84 -12.81 10.16
CA ALA A 62 -1.19 -14.20 9.86
C ALA A 62 -2.24 -14.77 10.83
N ASP A 63 -2.11 -14.47 12.12
CA ASP A 63 -2.98 -15.02 13.18
C ASP A 63 -4.40 -14.46 13.15
N THR A 64 -4.61 -13.30 12.52
CA THR A 64 -5.86 -12.52 12.62
C THR A 64 -6.52 -12.23 11.26
N PHE A 65 -5.86 -12.54 10.13
CA PHE A 65 -6.46 -12.41 8.81
C PHE A 65 -7.67 -13.35 8.65
N ASP A 66 -8.87 -12.78 8.55
CA ASP A 66 -10.13 -13.52 8.46
C ASP A 66 -10.82 -13.33 7.09
N PRO A 67 -10.46 -14.14 6.07
CA PRO A 67 -11.05 -14.02 4.73
C PRO A 67 -12.55 -14.33 4.71
N ARG A 68 -13.08 -15.07 5.68
CA ARG A 68 -14.52 -15.38 5.74
C ARG A 68 -15.32 -14.14 6.15
N THR A 69 -14.86 -13.42 7.17
CA THR A 69 -15.50 -12.16 7.58
C THR A 69 -15.35 -11.09 6.50
N ILE A 70 -14.16 -10.97 5.91
CA ILE A 70 -13.92 -10.04 4.78
C ILE A 70 -14.91 -10.31 3.63
N GLY A 71 -15.07 -11.56 3.20
CA GLY A 71 -16.02 -11.90 2.13
C GLY A 71 -17.47 -11.59 2.48
N ARG A 72 -17.89 -11.90 3.71
CA ARG A 72 -19.24 -11.56 4.18
C ARG A 72 -19.50 -10.04 4.12
N GLU A 73 -18.55 -9.24 4.59
CA GLU A 73 -18.72 -7.78 4.68
C GLU A 73 -18.61 -7.10 3.31
N LEU A 74 -17.73 -7.57 2.43
CA LEU A 74 -17.69 -7.12 1.05
C LEU A 74 -18.94 -7.52 0.27
N SER A 75 -19.56 -8.67 0.58
CA SER A 75 -20.88 -9.02 0.05
C SER A 75 -21.98 -8.03 0.48
N TRP A 76 -21.92 -7.52 1.71
CA TRP A 76 -22.86 -6.48 2.16
C TRP A 76 -22.61 -5.15 1.46
N ALA A 77 -21.35 -4.73 1.35
CA ALA A 77 -20.96 -3.53 0.61
C ALA A 77 -21.47 -3.57 -0.83
N HIS A 78 -21.27 -4.68 -1.53
CA HIS A 78 -21.79 -4.89 -2.88
C HIS A 78 -23.32 -4.79 -2.94
N SER A 79 -24.01 -5.43 -1.99
CA SER A 79 -25.48 -5.44 -1.92
C SER A 79 -26.08 -4.04 -1.64
N LEU A 80 -25.30 -3.15 -1.03
CA LEU A 80 -25.64 -1.73 -0.83
C LEU A 80 -25.32 -0.85 -2.05
N GLY A 81 -24.72 -1.43 -3.10
CA GLY A 81 -24.34 -0.72 -4.33
C GLY A 81 -22.94 -0.10 -4.31
N PHE A 82 -22.07 -0.47 -3.36
CA PHE A 82 -20.68 -0.02 -3.40
C PHE A 82 -19.92 -0.71 -4.53
N THR A 83 -19.08 0.07 -5.22
CA THR A 83 -18.25 -0.34 -6.36
C THR A 83 -16.76 -0.27 -6.04
N SER A 84 -16.40 0.34 -4.90
CA SER A 84 -15.01 0.52 -4.49
C SER A 84 -14.86 0.48 -2.97
N VAL A 85 -13.68 0.10 -2.48
CA VAL A 85 -13.27 0.26 -1.07
C VAL A 85 -11.87 0.82 -0.96
N ARG A 86 -11.64 1.68 0.04
CA ARG A 86 -10.32 2.18 0.43
C ARG A 86 -9.79 1.34 1.59
N VAL A 87 -8.70 0.61 1.39
CA VAL A 87 -8.13 -0.30 2.38
C VAL A 87 -6.67 0.05 2.66
N PHE A 88 -6.28 0.01 3.93
CA PHE A 88 -5.00 0.49 4.40
C PHE A 88 -4.03 -0.67 4.55
N LEU A 89 -2.82 -0.54 4.01
CA LEU A 89 -1.75 -1.50 4.19
C LEU A 89 -0.88 -1.12 5.40
N HIS A 90 0.03 -2.01 5.78
CA HIS A 90 1.00 -1.74 6.84
C HIS A 90 2.34 -2.38 6.52
N ASP A 91 3.43 -1.67 6.81
CA ASP A 91 4.80 -2.14 6.57
C ASP A 91 5.25 -3.28 7.50
N ILE A 92 4.70 -3.39 8.72
CA ILE A 92 5.15 -4.36 9.73
C ILE A 92 4.84 -5.81 9.31
N PRO A 93 3.60 -6.19 8.93
CA PRO A 93 3.33 -7.56 8.50
C PRO A 93 4.11 -7.97 7.25
N TRP A 94 4.36 -7.01 6.34
CA TRP A 94 5.26 -7.24 5.20
C TRP A 94 6.70 -7.53 5.64
N ARG A 95 7.20 -6.83 6.66
CA ARG A 95 8.56 -7.00 7.17
C ARG A 95 8.76 -8.34 7.88
N GLU A 96 7.74 -8.78 8.62
CA GLU A 96 7.79 -10.02 9.41
C GLU A 96 7.58 -11.26 8.55
N ASP A 97 6.62 -11.22 7.64
CA ASP A 97 6.26 -12.33 6.76
C ASP A 97 5.85 -11.77 5.40
N LYS A 98 6.86 -11.43 4.59
CA LYS A 98 6.69 -10.86 3.27
C LYS A 98 5.83 -11.72 2.35
N ALA A 99 6.10 -13.03 2.34
CA ALA A 99 5.41 -13.97 1.45
C ALA A 99 3.94 -14.09 1.84
N GLY A 100 3.65 -14.38 3.11
CA GLY A 100 2.28 -14.50 3.56
C GLY A 100 1.53 -13.17 3.56
N PHE A 101 2.20 -12.03 3.75
CA PHE A 101 1.56 -10.71 3.61
C PHE A 101 0.97 -10.57 2.21
N PHE A 102 1.74 -10.91 1.18
CA PHE A 102 1.25 -10.87 -0.19
C PHE A 102 0.19 -11.93 -0.49
N GLU A 103 0.26 -13.13 0.10
CA GLU A 103 -0.83 -14.10 -0.01
C GLU A 103 -2.15 -13.56 0.56
N ARG A 104 -2.08 -12.85 1.68
CA ARG A 104 -3.26 -12.21 2.32
C ARG A 104 -3.80 -11.06 1.48
N VAL A 105 -2.94 -10.19 0.93
CA VAL A 105 -3.35 -9.11 0.02
C VAL A 105 -3.95 -9.67 -1.27
N ASP A 106 -3.33 -10.70 -1.87
CA ASP A 106 -3.89 -11.39 -3.03
C ASP A 106 -5.28 -11.94 -2.74
N LYS A 107 -5.45 -12.58 -1.57
CA LYS A 107 -6.73 -13.15 -1.17
C LYS A 107 -7.79 -12.08 -0.96
N PHE A 108 -7.44 -10.95 -0.35
CA PHE A 108 -8.34 -9.82 -0.21
C PHE A 108 -8.79 -9.28 -1.58
N LEU A 109 -7.85 -9.05 -2.50
CA LEU A 109 -8.15 -8.56 -3.85
C LEU A 109 -9.01 -9.56 -4.64
N GLU A 110 -8.76 -10.87 -4.49
CA GLU A 110 -9.60 -11.93 -5.07
C GLU A 110 -11.04 -11.86 -4.54
N ILE A 111 -11.21 -11.74 -3.22
CA ILE A 111 -12.54 -11.65 -2.60
C ILE A 111 -13.27 -10.38 -3.06
N ALA A 112 -12.60 -9.23 -3.07
CA ALA A 112 -13.20 -7.97 -3.55
C ALA A 112 -13.64 -8.08 -5.01
N ALA A 113 -12.79 -8.64 -5.89
CA ALA A 113 -13.12 -8.86 -7.29
C ALA A 113 -14.32 -9.81 -7.47
N ASN A 114 -14.43 -10.87 -6.66
CA ASN A 114 -15.58 -11.79 -6.68
C ASN A 114 -16.90 -11.10 -6.29
N HIS A 115 -16.83 -10.00 -5.53
CA HIS A 115 -17.96 -9.13 -5.21
C HIS A 115 -18.06 -7.90 -6.12
N GLN A 116 -17.32 -7.86 -7.24
CA GLN A 116 -17.32 -6.75 -8.20
C GLN A 116 -16.96 -5.40 -7.57
N ILE A 117 -16.11 -5.43 -6.53
CA ILE A 117 -15.59 -4.26 -5.83
C ILE A 117 -14.13 -4.05 -6.23
N GLY A 118 -13.82 -2.86 -6.74
CA GLY A 118 -12.44 -2.44 -6.92
C GLY A 118 -11.83 -1.89 -5.64
N VAL A 119 -10.49 -1.78 -5.60
CA VAL A 119 -9.77 -1.45 -4.38
C VAL A 119 -8.87 -0.24 -4.56
N MET A 120 -8.96 0.72 -3.65
CA MET A 120 -7.93 1.73 -3.41
C MET A 120 -7.01 1.23 -2.30
N LEU A 121 -5.72 1.01 -2.63
CA LEU A 121 -4.72 0.61 -1.64
C LEU A 121 -4.02 1.85 -1.09
N VAL A 122 -4.01 1.99 0.24
CA VAL A 122 -3.28 3.04 0.95
C VAL A 122 -1.93 2.48 1.44
N ILE A 123 -0.82 3.06 1.01
CA ILE A 123 0.54 2.56 1.30
C ILE A 123 0.97 2.91 2.73
N PHE A 124 0.77 4.16 3.12
CA PHE A 124 1.17 4.72 4.43
C PHE A 124 -0.01 5.40 5.14
N ASP A 125 0.07 5.53 6.46
CA ASP A 125 -0.99 6.09 7.31
C ASP A 125 -0.42 6.94 8.44
N GLY A 126 -0.91 8.19 8.54
CA GLY A 126 -0.44 9.21 9.46
C GLY A 126 -1.34 9.43 10.68
N VAL A 127 -2.42 8.69 10.89
CA VAL A 127 -3.37 9.02 11.98
C VAL A 127 -3.22 8.14 13.22
N TRP A 128 -3.66 8.68 14.36
CA TRP A 128 -3.77 7.98 15.66
C TRP A 128 -2.43 7.55 16.28
N ASP A 129 -2.29 6.30 16.78
CA ASP A 129 -1.17 5.89 17.62
C ASP A 129 0.15 5.85 16.81
N PRO A 130 1.15 6.70 17.12
CA PRO A 130 2.40 6.78 16.35
C PRO A 130 3.37 5.62 16.63
N ASP A 131 3.07 4.75 17.59
CA ASP A 131 3.95 3.66 18.04
C ASP A 131 3.34 2.27 17.75
N PRO A 132 3.18 1.87 16.47
CA PRO A 132 2.64 0.56 16.11
C PRO A 132 3.49 -0.58 16.68
N GLN A 133 2.84 -1.65 17.15
CA GLN A 133 3.48 -2.85 17.69
C GLN A 133 2.86 -4.09 17.05
N SER A 134 3.69 -5.01 16.58
CA SER A 134 3.23 -6.31 16.07
C SER A 134 2.63 -7.18 17.18
N GLY A 135 1.93 -8.22 16.79
CA GLY A 135 1.24 -9.18 17.63
C GLY A 135 -0.19 -8.74 17.96
N ALA A 136 -0.69 -9.24 19.09
CA ALA A 136 -2.04 -8.94 19.55
C ALA A 136 -2.22 -7.44 19.82
N GLN A 137 -3.26 -6.85 19.22
CA GLN A 137 -3.53 -5.42 19.37
C GLN A 137 -4.22 -5.10 20.70
N ARG A 138 -4.04 -3.88 21.17
CA ARG A 138 -4.60 -3.40 22.43
C ARG A 138 -6.12 -3.31 22.33
N ARG A 139 -6.81 -3.60 23.44
CA ARG A 139 -8.25 -3.33 23.55
C ARG A 139 -8.53 -1.82 23.46
N PRO A 140 -9.71 -1.42 22.96
CA PRO A 140 -10.13 -0.02 22.97
C PRO A 140 -10.03 0.59 24.36
N ARG A 141 -9.57 1.84 24.44
CA ARG A 141 -9.58 2.63 25.67
C ARG A 141 -10.93 3.29 25.84
N THR A 142 -11.59 3.04 26.96
CA THR A 142 -12.88 3.65 27.30
C THR A 142 -12.79 5.17 27.24
N GLY A 143 -13.75 5.80 26.55
CA GLY A 143 -13.83 7.26 26.42
C GLY A 143 -12.84 7.89 25.43
N VAL A 144 -12.05 7.09 24.70
CA VAL A 144 -11.08 7.59 23.71
C VAL A 144 -11.46 7.14 22.31
N HIS A 145 -11.81 8.10 21.47
CA HIS A 145 -12.10 7.89 20.05
C HIS A 145 -10.87 7.32 19.33
N ASN A 146 -11.07 6.29 18.48
CA ASN A 146 -10.04 5.63 17.67
C ASN A 146 -8.75 5.26 18.43
N SER A 147 -8.90 4.76 19.66
CA SER A 147 -7.78 4.41 20.54
C SER A 147 -6.93 3.21 20.12
N GLY A 148 -7.33 2.50 19.06
CA GLY A 148 -6.65 1.30 18.57
C GLY A 148 -6.03 1.42 17.18
N TRP A 149 -6.31 2.48 16.41
CA TRP A 149 -5.69 2.66 15.10
C TRP A 149 -4.25 3.16 15.23
N VAL A 150 -3.37 2.73 14.33
CA VAL A 150 -1.92 2.94 14.42
C VAL A 150 -1.37 3.54 13.13
N GLN A 151 -0.22 4.21 13.19
CA GLN A 151 0.45 4.78 12.01
C GLN A 151 1.31 3.73 11.28
N SER A 152 1.51 3.94 9.98
CA SER A 152 2.42 3.15 9.13
C SER A 152 3.13 4.08 8.14
N PRO A 153 4.45 4.34 8.28
CA PRO A 153 5.31 3.85 9.34
C PRO A 153 5.06 4.54 10.67
N GLY A 154 5.47 3.89 11.77
CA GLY A 154 5.51 4.54 13.09
C GLY A 154 6.54 5.68 13.17
N ARG A 155 6.41 6.56 14.16
CA ARG A 155 7.22 7.78 14.32
C ARG A 155 8.72 7.55 14.37
N VAL A 156 9.17 6.39 14.86
CA VAL A 156 10.60 6.04 14.96
C VAL A 156 11.24 5.93 13.57
N ILE A 157 10.51 5.36 12.61
CA ILE A 157 10.97 5.27 11.22
C ILE A 157 10.66 6.57 10.50
N LEU A 158 9.46 7.15 10.71
CA LEU A 158 9.05 8.37 10.02
C LEU A 158 10.00 9.54 10.31
N SER A 159 10.48 9.71 11.54
CA SER A 159 11.37 10.83 11.91
C SER A 159 12.77 10.73 11.33
N ASP A 160 13.27 9.53 11.06
CA ASP A 160 14.67 9.28 10.68
C ASP A 160 14.83 9.05 9.17
N ALA A 161 15.57 9.94 8.50
CA ALA A 161 15.75 9.90 7.05
C ALA A 161 16.44 8.63 6.54
N GLN A 162 17.30 7.98 7.34
CA GLN A 162 17.97 6.73 6.97
C GLN A 162 17.03 5.55 7.17
N LYS A 163 16.25 5.53 8.26
CA LYS A 163 15.27 4.45 8.48
C LYS A 163 14.14 4.47 7.47
N GLN A 164 13.77 5.64 6.95
CA GLN A 164 12.84 5.75 5.83
C GLN A 164 13.31 4.96 4.60
N ASP A 165 14.62 4.80 4.38
CA ASP A 165 15.13 4.01 3.25
C ASP A 165 14.79 2.51 3.38
N GLU A 166 14.51 2.03 4.60
CA GLU A 166 14.02 0.66 4.84
C GLU A 166 12.64 0.40 4.23
N LEU A 167 11.86 1.45 3.94
CA LEU A 167 10.52 1.33 3.33
C LEU A 167 10.57 1.27 1.80
N LYS A 168 11.72 1.59 1.19
CA LYS A 168 11.85 1.55 -0.27
C LYS A 168 11.58 0.15 -0.85
N PRO A 169 12.13 -0.95 -0.29
CA PRO A 169 11.77 -2.30 -0.76
C PRO A 169 10.27 -2.59 -0.64
N TYR A 170 9.62 -2.20 0.46
CA TYR A 170 8.18 -2.38 0.67
C TYR A 170 7.35 -1.77 -0.46
N VAL A 171 7.58 -0.49 -0.77
CA VAL A 171 6.89 0.20 -1.87
C VAL A 171 7.21 -0.45 -3.21
N GLN A 172 8.47 -0.77 -3.48
CA GLN A 172 8.84 -1.39 -4.74
C GLN A 172 8.25 -2.80 -4.92
N ASP A 173 8.14 -3.58 -3.85
CA ASP A 173 7.50 -4.91 -3.92
C ASP A 173 6.01 -4.79 -4.21
N LEU A 174 5.31 -3.84 -3.57
CA LEU A 174 3.92 -3.51 -3.86
C LEU A 174 3.73 -3.13 -5.33
N MET A 175 4.56 -2.20 -5.85
CA MET A 175 4.48 -1.77 -7.24
C MET A 175 4.82 -2.89 -8.23
N ARG A 176 5.83 -3.71 -7.92
CA ARG A 176 6.19 -4.85 -8.78
C ARG A 176 5.09 -5.90 -8.85
N ARG A 177 4.36 -6.13 -7.75
CA ARG A 177 3.30 -7.16 -7.71
C ARG A 177 1.96 -6.63 -8.23
N TYR A 178 1.58 -5.41 -7.87
CA TYR A 178 0.23 -4.89 -8.05
C TYR A 178 0.13 -3.64 -8.93
N GLY A 179 1.24 -3.06 -9.39
CA GLY A 179 1.24 -1.79 -10.12
C GLY A 179 0.45 -1.82 -11.44
N GLN A 180 0.17 -3.01 -11.99
CA GLN A 180 -0.67 -3.22 -13.18
C GLN A 180 -1.87 -4.14 -12.89
N ASP A 181 -2.15 -4.42 -11.62
CA ASP A 181 -3.27 -5.26 -11.23
C ASP A 181 -4.58 -4.47 -11.34
N LYS A 182 -5.46 -4.89 -12.25
CA LYS A 182 -6.74 -4.21 -12.55
C LYS A 182 -7.71 -4.20 -11.36
N ARG A 183 -7.48 -5.03 -10.34
CA ARG A 183 -8.27 -5.03 -9.09
C ARG A 183 -7.95 -3.80 -8.23
N VAL A 184 -6.77 -3.21 -8.41
CA VAL A 184 -6.36 -1.96 -7.75
C VAL A 184 -6.73 -0.78 -8.66
N GLN A 185 -7.73 -0.01 -8.26
CA GLN A 185 -8.23 1.15 -9.01
C GLN A 185 -7.37 2.39 -8.80
N ILE A 186 -6.96 2.62 -7.55
CA ILE A 186 -6.28 3.84 -7.13
C ILE A 186 -5.19 3.48 -6.12
N TRP A 187 -4.05 4.16 -6.21
CA TRP A 187 -3.01 4.13 -5.18
C TRP A 187 -3.09 5.41 -4.37
N ASP A 188 -3.29 5.26 -3.07
CA ASP A 188 -3.20 6.34 -2.10
C ASP A 188 -1.85 6.23 -1.40
N LEU A 189 -1.01 7.26 -1.56
CA LEU A 189 0.38 7.19 -1.11
C LEU A 189 0.49 7.31 0.41
N PHE A 190 -0.35 8.13 1.05
CA PHE A 190 -0.25 8.43 2.47
C PHE A 190 -1.56 9.03 2.97
N ASN A 191 -2.24 8.32 3.88
CA ASN A 191 -3.39 8.87 4.58
C ASN A 191 -2.96 9.96 5.57
N GLU A 192 -3.47 11.17 5.38
CA GLU A 192 -3.30 12.34 6.26
C GLU A 192 -1.85 12.53 6.78
N PRO A 193 -0.87 12.72 5.88
CA PRO A 193 0.55 12.78 6.21
C PRO A 193 0.92 13.95 7.14
N ASP A 194 0.07 14.98 7.22
CA ASP A 194 0.24 16.19 8.02
C ASP A 194 -0.62 16.21 9.29
N ASN A 195 -1.30 15.12 9.63
CA ASN A 195 -2.15 15.07 10.82
C ASN A 195 -1.32 15.09 12.12
N GLY A 196 -1.38 16.21 12.83
CA GLY A 196 -0.67 16.43 14.10
C GLY A 196 -1.26 15.72 15.33
N ASN A 197 -2.36 14.96 15.21
CA ASN A 197 -2.99 14.14 16.26
C ASN A 197 -3.14 14.80 17.65
N GLY A 198 -3.23 16.13 17.71
CA GLY A 198 -3.02 16.90 18.95
C GLY A 198 -3.90 16.47 20.12
N ASN A 199 -5.17 16.18 19.85
CA ASN A 199 -6.14 15.82 20.88
C ASN A 199 -5.96 14.42 21.48
N SER A 200 -5.31 13.50 20.76
CA SER A 200 -5.22 12.08 21.15
C SER A 200 -3.79 11.65 21.48
N TYR A 201 -2.82 12.13 20.71
CA TYR A 201 -1.42 11.71 20.78
C TYR A 201 -0.43 12.88 20.71
N GLY A 202 -0.88 14.12 20.90
CA GLY A 202 -0.04 15.33 20.77
C GLY A 202 1.35 15.25 21.45
N PRO A 203 1.47 14.75 22.70
CA PRO A 203 2.78 14.59 23.34
C PRO A 203 3.72 13.56 22.69
N LEU A 204 3.16 12.60 21.94
CA LEU A 204 3.89 11.54 21.26
C LEU A 204 4.13 11.82 19.77
N GLU A 205 3.34 12.72 19.18
CA GLU A 205 3.36 13.04 17.75
C GLU A 205 4.61 13.84 17.35
N LEU A 206 5.04 13.67 16.10
CA LEU A 206 6.15 14.44 15.54
C LEU A 206 5.73 15.89 15.30
N LYS A 207 6.51 16.85 15.81
CA LYS A 207 6.21 18.30 15.64
C LYS A 207 6.33 18.77 14.19
N ASN A 208 7.16 18.12 13.39
CA ASN A 208 7.42 18.45 11.98
C ASN A 208 6.95 17.31 11.04
N LYS A 209 5.78 16.73 11.36
CA LYS A 209 5.27 15.52 10.70
C LYS A 209 5.09 15.70 9.18
N ASP A 210 4.54 16.84 8.79
CA ASP A 210 4.40 17.28 7.41
C ASP A 210 5.72 17.21 6.64
N GLU A 211 6.80 17.74 7.22
CA GLU A 211 8.14 17.74 6.60
C GLU A 211 8.69 16.33 6.42
N VAL A 212 8.61 15.50 7.45
CA VAL A 212 9.17 14.14 7.42
C VAL A 212 8.35 13.18 6.57
N ALA A 213 7.03 13.36 6.51
CA ALA A 213 6.15 12.62 5.61
C ALA A 213 6.36 13.04 4.16
N ALA A 214 6.48 14.34 3.88
CA ALA A 214 6.83 14.85 2.55
C ALA A 214 8.20 14.34 2.08
N ARG A 215 9.18 14.21 2.98
CA ARG A 215 10.48 13.59 2.68
C ARG A 215 10.32 12.12 2.27
N LEU A 216 9.51 11.34 2.97
CA LEU A 216 9.30 9.92 2.67
C LEU A 216 8.72 9.73 1.27
N VAL A 217 7.66 10.46 0.90
CA VAL A 217 6.98 10.29 -0.40
C VAL A 217 7.77 10.83 -1.60
N ARG A 218 8.86 11.57 -1.36
CA ARG A 218 9.75 12.11 -2.41
C ARG A 218 11.02 11.28 -2.66
N LYS A 219 11.26 10.22 -1.87
CA LYS A 219 12.41 9.31 -2.04
C LYS A 219 12.20 8.33 -3.20
#